data_AF-A0A1W5ZT13-F1
#
_entry.id   AF-A0A1W5ZT13-F1
#
_cell.length_a   1.000
_cell.length_b   1.000
_cell.length_c   1.000
_cell.angle_alpha   90.00
_cell.angle_beta   90.00
_cell.angle_gamma   90.00
#
_symmetry.space_group_name_H-M   'P 1'
#
loop_
_entity.id
_entity.type
_entity.pdbx_description
1 polymer ?
#
loop_
_entity_poly.entity_id
_entity_poly.type
_entity_poly.pdbx_seq_one_letter_code
_entity_poly.pdbx_strand_id
1 'polypeptide(L)'
;MLSLWVGALLLVSLLSTDPVQMSDYRTHEQYFGKLATFVSIGFLQTLVVTLGNLYVLNIGIAESVPFVLFGLGISFVFMTIVYTLVSVFGDVGKAAAIVMLVLQIAGSGGTYPVALLPEFFQMVHPFLPFSYAIDLMREAVGGIVAARVGTDLKFLAVFAAMILSVGAFLKGPLQKGTNQLMKKSRESGLFL
;
A
#
# COMPACT_ATOMS: atom_id res chain seq x y z
N MET A 1 -0.61 -11.65 -3.63
CA MET A 1 -0.47 -10.67 -2.53
C MET A 1 0.94 -10.15 -2.40
N LEU A 2 1.93 -11.03 -2.21
CA LEU A 2 3.35 -10.63 -2.15
C LEU A 2 3.76 -9.82 -3.40
N SER A 3 3.36 -10.29 -4.58
CA SER A 3 3.56 -9.58 -5.84
C SER A 3 2.97 -8.17 -5.84
N LEU A 4 1.85 -7.94 -5.15
CA LEU A 4 1.20 -6.63 -5.10
C LEU A 4 2.02 -5.63 -4.30
N TRP A 5 2.51 -6.03 -3.12
CA TRP A 5 3.34 -5.18 -2.29
C TRP A 5 4.74 -4.98 -2.88
N VAL A 6 5.39 -6.05 -3.35
CA VAL A 6 6.70 -5.96 -4.01
C VAL A 6 6.60 -5.09 -5.26
N GLY A 7 5.55 -5.24 -6.06
CA GLY A 7 5.29 -4.38 -7.20
C GLY A 7 5.12 -2.91 -6.82
N ALA A 8 4.37 -2.62 -5.75
CA ALA A 8 4.25 -1.26 -5.22
C ALA A 8 5.61 -0.69 -4.77
N LEU A 9 6.43 -1.48 -4.05
CA LEU A 9 7.79 -1.08 -3.66
C LEU A 9 8.67 -0.76 -4.87
N LEU A 10 8.65 -1.63 -5.89
CA LEU A 10 9.42 -1.44 -7.11
C LEU A 10 8.98 -0.19 -7.86
N LEU A 11 7.67 0.02 -8.01
CA LEU A 11 7.14 1.22 -8.65
C LEU A 11 7.62 2.47 -7.94
N VAL A 12 7.49 2.52 -6.61
CA VAL A 12 7.87 3.67 -5.80
C VAL A 12 9.40 3.85 -5.71
N SER A 13 10.17 2.80 -5.95
CA SER A 13 11.63 2.88 -6.05
C SER A 13 12.13 3.35 -7.41
N LEU A 14 11.41 3.00 -8.49
CA LEU A 14 11.79 3.30 -9.88
C LEU A 14 11.23 4.64 -10.37
N LEU A 15 10.01 4.97 -9.99
CA LEU A 15 9.37 6.25 -10.31
C LEU A 15 9.65 7.24 -9.18
N SER A 16 10.29 8.37 -9.51
CA SER A 16 10.52 9.43 -8.54
C SER A 16 9.20 9.85 -7.89
N THR A 17 9.14 9.75 -6.56
CA THR A 17 8.00 10.21 -5.76
C THR A 17 7.95 11.73 -5.68
N ASP A 18 9.04 12.43 -6.01
CA ASP A 18 9.17 13.89 -5.95
C ASP A 18 8.25 14.61 -6.95
N PRO A 19 7.35 15.48 -6.48
CA PRO A 19 6.45 16.21 -7.36
C PRO A 19 7.28 16.97 -8.40
N VAL A 20 6.95 16.78 -9.68
CA VAL A 20 7.44 17.69 -10.73
C VAL A 20 7.00 19.08 -10.27
N GLN A 21 7.96 19.99 -10.06
CA GLN A 21 7.70 21.36 -9.61
C GLN A 21 6.90 22.12 -10.69
N MET A 22 5.59 21.85 -10.73
CA MET A 22 4.61 22.65 -11.46
C MET A 22 4.13 23.70 -10.45
N SER A 23 4.56 24.93 -10.67
CA SER A 23 4.53 26.08 -9.76
C SER A 23 3.14 26.59 -9.34
N ASP A 24 2.04 25.89 -9.67
CA ASP A 24 0.67 26.40 -9.51
C ASP A 24 -0.35 25.47 -8.83
N TYR A 25 0.03 24.25 -8.42
CA TYR A 25 -0.93 23.29 -7.83
C TYR A 25 -0.79 23.13 -6.32
N ARG A 26 -1.92 22.98 -5.61
CA ARG A 26 -1.92 22.80 -4.15
C ARG A 26 -1.25 21.48 -3.76
N THR A 27 -0.52 21.46 -2.64
CA THR A 27 0.21 20.29 -2.10
C THR A 27 -0.59 18.98 -2.05
N HIS A 28 -1.90 19.07 -1.78
CA HIS A 28 -2.76 17.89 -1.77
C HIS A 28 -3.11 17.37 -3.18
N GLU A 29 -3.26 18.27 -4.16
CA GLU A 29 -3.56 17.90 -5.55
C GLU A 29 -2.40 17.15 -6.19
N GLN A 30 -1.16 17.58 -5.90
CA GLN A 30 0.05 16.90 -6.38
C GLN A 30 0.21 15.50 -5.76
N TYR A 31 -0.17 15.33 -4.48
CA TYR A 31 -0.15 14.03 -3.82
C TYR A 31 -1.20 13.08 -4.37
N PHE A 32 -2.45 13.51 -4.47
CA PHE A 32 -3.54 12.69 -5.01
C PHE A 32 -3.31 12.37 -6.49
N GLY A 33 -2.80 13.32 -7.29
CA GLY A 33 -2.50 13.10 -8.70
C GLY A 33 -1.45 12.02 -8.91
N LYS A 34 -0.34 12.05 -8.15
CA LYS A 34 0.66 10.98 -8.21
C LYS A 34 0.14 9.66 -7.64
N LEU A 35 -0.54 9.69 -6.49
CA LEU A 35 -1.13 8.48 -5.93
C LEU A 35 -2.03 7.79 -6.96
N ALA A 36 -2.85 8.54 -7.69
CA ALA A 36 -3.68 8.01 -8.76
C ALA A 36 -2.86 7.34 -9.87
N THR A 37 -1.73 7.93 -10.28
CA THR A 37 -0.81 7.28 -11.24
C THR A 37 -0.29 5.94 -10.71
N PHE A 38 0.20 5.91 -9.47
CA PHE A 38 0.72 4.69 -8.84
C PHE A 38 -0.37 3.62 -8.70
N VAL A 39 -1.55 4.01 -8.21
CA VAL A 39 -2.72 3.12 -8.08
C VAL A 39 -3.14 2.56 -9.43
N SER A 40 -3.15 3.38 -10.50
CA SER A 40 -3.51 2.92 -11.84
C SER A 40 -2.58 1.82 -12.34
N ILE A 41 -1.27 2.01 -12.18
CA ILE A 41 -0.29 0.98 -12.55
C ILE A 41 -0.43 -0.25 -11.63
N GLY A 42 -0.68 -0.04 -10.34
CA GLY A 42 -0.96 -1.09 -9.37
C GLY A 42 -2.18 -1.94 -9.76
N PHE A 43 -3.25 -1.32 -10.26
CA PHE A 43 -4.44 -2.02 -10.74
C PHE A 43 -4.14 -2.85 -11.98
N LEU A 44 -3.39 -2.32 -12.95
CA LEU A 44 -2.96 -3.09 -14.11
C LEU A 44 -2.16 -4.33 -13.70
N GLN A 45 -1.16 -4.17 -12.84
CA GLN A 45 -0.40 -5.29 -12.26
C GLN A 45 -1.32 -6.30 -11.58
N THR A 46 -2.30 -5.82 -10.82
CA THR A 46 -3.21 -6.68 -10.07
C THR A 46 -4.07 -7.51 -11.00
N LEU A 47 -4.63 -6.89 -12.05
CA LEU A 47 -5.38 -7.60 -13.08
C LEU A 47 -4.52 -8.67 -13.75
N VAL A 48 -3.27 -8.35 -14.12
CA VAL A 48 -2.35 -9.33 -14.71
C VAL A 48 -2.14 -10.52 -13.77
N VAL A 49 -1.95 -10.27 -12.46
CA VAL A 49 -1.75 -11.34 -11.47
C VAL A 49 -3.03 -12.15 -11.26
N THR A 50 -4.19 -11.51 -11.05
CA THR A 50 -5.44 -12.20 -10.74
C THR A 50 -5.99 -12.95 -11.95
N LEU A 51 -5.95 -12.34 -13.14
CA LEU A 51 -6.38 -12.98 -14.38
C LEU A 51 -5.37 -14.05 -14.81
N GLY A 52 -4.06 -13.83 -14.61
CA GLY A 52 -3.05 -14.86 -14.83
C GLY A 52 -3.30 -16.10 -13.97
N ASN A 53 -3.64 -15.92 -12.69
CA ASN A 53 -4.01 -17.02 -11.81
C ASN A 53 -5.26 -17.77 -12.28
N LEU A 54 -6.28 -17.06 -12.78
CA LEU A 54 -7.53 -17.65 -13.26
C LEU A 54 -7.35 -18.39 -14.60
N TYR A 55 -6.73 -17.74 -15.59
CA TYR A 55 -6.70 -18.26 -16.97
C TYR A 55 -5.47 -19.09 -17.30
N VAL A 56 -4.30 -18.74 -16.75
CA VAL A 56 -3.03 -19.42 -17.07
C VAL A 56 -2.80 -20.59 -16.12
N LEU A 57 -2.95 -20.36 -14.82
CA LEU A 57 -2.71 -21.39 -13.79
C LEU A 57 -3.96 -22.24 -13.50
N ASN A 58 -5.13 -21.85 -14.00
CA ASN A 58 -6.40 -22.57 -13.86
C ASN A 58 -6.69 -22.99 -12.41
N ILE A 59 -6.45 -22.07 -11.47
CA ILE A 59 -6.66 -22.33 -10.05
C ILE A 59 -8.16 -22.48 -9.80
N GLY A 60 -8.55 -23.53 -9.08
CA GLY A 60 -9.93 -23.76 -8.64
C GLY A 60 -10.37 -22.70 -7.62
N ILE A 61 -10.84 -21.56 -8.13
CA ILE A 61 -11.36 -20.45 -7.35
C ILE A 61 -12.88 -20.57 -7.35
N ALA A 62 -13.49 -20.67 -6.16
CA ALA A 62 -14.94 -20.76 -6.02
C ALA A 62 -15.64 -19.52 -6.61
N GLU A 63 -15.11 -18.33 -6.34
CA GLU A 63 -15.73 -17.05 -6.69
C GLU A 63 -14.75 -16.15 -7.46
N SER A 64 -14.66 -16.36 -8.77
CA SER A 64 -13.69 -15.70 -9.67
C SER A 64 -13.85 -14.17 -9.73
N VAL A 65 -15.08 -13.65 -9.70
CA VAL A 65 -15.33 -12.20 -9.77
C VAL A 65 -14.91 -11.50 -8.46
N PRO A 66 -15.36 -11.95 -7.27
CA PRO A 66 -14.88 -11.43 -6.00
C PRO A 66 -13.36 -11.53 -5.83
N PHE A 67 -12.72 -12.60 -6.30
CA PHE A 67 -11.26 -12.74 -6.25
C PHE A 67 -10.53 -11.57 -6.92
N VAL A 68 -10.97 -11.16 -8.11
CA VAL A 68 -10.38 -10.01 -8.82
C VAL A 68 -10.68 -8.71 -8.10
N LEU A 69 -11.92 -8.49 -7.65
CA LEU A 69 -12.34 -7.27 -6.96
C LEU A 69 -11.60 -7.06 -5.64
N PHE A 70 -11.49 -8.12 -4.84
CA PHE A 70 -10.71 -8.13 -3.60
C PHE A 70 -9.24 -7.84 -3.90
N GLY A 71 -8.70 -8.34 -5.01
CA GLY A 71 -7.32 -8.11 -5.40
C GLY A 71 -7.07 -6.64 -5.66
N LEU A 72 -7.97 -5.99 -6.40
CA LEU A 72 -7.94 -4.56 -6.67
C LEU A 72 -8.03 -3.73 -5.39
N GLY A 73 -8.94 -4.09 -4.48
CA GLY A 73 -9.07 -3.44 -3.17
C GLY A 73 -7.78 -3.53 -2.35
N ILE A 74 -7.21 -4.74 -2.23
CA ILE A 74 -5.94 -4.97 -1.51
C ILE A 74 -4.80 -4.18 -2.16
N SER A 75 -4.73 -4.16 -3.49
CA SER A 75 -3.72 -3.41 -4.24
C SER A 75 -3.81 -1.91 -3.97
N PHE A 76 -5.02 -1.36 -3.94
CA PHE A 76 -5.25 0.04 -3.58
C PHE A 76 -4.69 0.36 -2.18
N VAL A 77 -5.00 -0.48 -1.19
CA VAL A 77 -4.54 -0.30 0.20
C VAL A 77 -3.03 -0.37 0.28
N PHE A 78 -2.42 -1.40 -0.31
CA PHE A 78 -0.96 -1.61 -0.26
C PHE A 78 -0.22 -0.48 -0.97
N MET A 79 -0.67 -0.08 -2.16
CA MET A 79 -0.09 1.04 -2.90
C MET A 79 -0.17 2.32 -2.09
N THR A 80 -1.32 2.58 -1.45
CA THR A 80 -1.53 3.76 -0.62
C THR A 80 -0.59 3.79 0.59
N ILE A 81 -0.39 2.65 1.27
CA ILE A 81 0.56 2.53 2.40
C ILE A 81 1.99 2.78 1.93
N VAL A 82 2.46 2.05 0.92
CA VAL A 82 3.84 2.15 0.43
C VAL A 82 4.14 3.54 -0.13
N TYR A 83 3.25 4.07 -0.97
CA TYR A 83 3.42 5.41 -1.55
C TYR A 83 3.44 6.48 -0.46
N THR A 84 2.54 6.43 0.51
CA THR A 84 2.51 7.42 1.59
C THR A 84 3.78 7.37 2.43
N LEU A 85 4.24 6.17 2.79
CA LEU A 85 5.44 6.00 3.60
C LEU A 85 6.68 6.55 2.90
N VAL A 86 6.88 6.19 1.62
CA VAL A 86 8.03 6.70 0.84
C VAL A 86 7.87 8.18 0.54
N SER A 87 6.66 8.65 0.26
CA SER A 87 6.45 10.06 -0.05
C SER A 87 6.64 10.98 1.17
N VAL A 88 6.48 10.47 2.39
CA VAL A 88 6.68 11.22 3.64
C VAL A 88 8.12 11.12 4.13
N PHE A 89 8.72 9.93 4.08
CA PHE A 89 10.04 9.65 4.68
C PHE A 89 11.18 9.49 3.65
N GLY A 90 10.91 9.60 2.35
CA GLY A 90 11.89 9.40 1.29
C GLY A 90 12.50 8.00 1.31
N ASP A 91 13.83 7.90 1.19
CA ASP A 91 14.54 6.62 1.17
C ASP A 91 14.42 5.84 2.49
N VAL A 92 14.28 6.52 3.63
CA VAL A 92 13.98 5.87 4.92
C VAL A 92 12.60 5.19 4.86
N GLY A 93 11.64 5.80 4.16
CA GLY A 93 10.33 5.22 3.92
C GLY A 93 10.39 3.94 3.08
N LYS A 94 11.33 3.84 2.13
CA LYS A 94 11.52 2.62 1.33
C LYS A 94 12.03 1.48 2.21
N ALA A 95 13.02 1.74 3.05
CA ALA A 95 13.53 0.75 4.00
C ALA A 95 12.44 0.30 4.98
N ALA A 96 11.66 1.25 5.52
CA ALA A 96 10.54 0.95 6.41
C ALA A 96 9.46 0.11 5.72
N ALA A 97 9.15 0.36 4.44
CA ALA A 97 8.17 -0.41 3.68
C ALA A 97 8.64 -1.86 3.43
N ILE A 98 9.95 -2.10 3.29
CA ILE A 98 10.54 -3.44 3.21
C ILE A 98 10.44 -4.16 4.55
N VAL A 99 10.80 -3.49 5.66
CA VAL A 99 10.68 -4.07 7.01
C VAL A 99 9.22 -4.41 7.32
N MET A 100 8.29 -3.52 6.97
CA MET A 100 6.86 -3.75 7.13
C MET A 100 6.37 -4.93 6.29
N LEU A 101 6.90 -5.14 5.08
CA LEU A 101 6.60 -6.34 4.29
C LEU A 101 7.06 -7.61 5.03
N VAL A 102 8.30 -7.64 5.53
CA VAL A 102 8.83 -8.83 6.22
C VAL A 102 8.02 -9.14 7.48
N LEU A 103 7.71 -8.10 8.28
CA LEU A 103 6.90 -8.23 9.48
C LEU A 103 5.49 -8.75 9.16
N GLN A 104 4.88 -8.23 8.09
CA GLN A 104 3.56 -8.68 7.64
C GLN A 104 3.58 -10.14 7.22
N ILE A 105 4.60 -10.60 6.51
CA ILE A 105 4.70 -12.01 6.09
C ILE A 105 4.79 -12.92 7.32
N ALA A 106 5.62 -12.56 8.30
CA ALA A 106 5.79 -13.34 9.52
C ALA A 106 4.53 -13.34 10.41
N GLY A 107 3.82 -12.20 10.48
CA GLY A 107 2.71 -11.99 11.40
C GLY A 107 1.31 -12.23 10.84
N SER A 108 1.11 -12.31 9.52
CA SER A 108 -0.23 -12.32 8.89
C SER A 108 -0.95 -13.66 8.86
N GLY A 109 -0.37 -14.72 9.40
CA GLY A 109 -1.02 -16.03 9.48
C GLY A 109 -1.21 -16.74 8.14
N GLY A 110 -0.45 -16.33 7.11
CA GLY A 110 -0.52 -16.91 5.77
C GLY A 110 0.04 -18.33 5.67
N THR A 111 1.10 -18.62 6.43
CA THR A 111 1.80 -19.92 6.44
C THR A 111 1.43 -20.79 7.64
N TYR A 112 1.17 -20.17 8.79
CA TYR A 112 0.77 -20.85 10.03
C TYR A 112 -0.40 -20.12 10.69
N PRO A 113 -1.30 -20.83 11.40
CA PRO A 113 -2.32 -20.21 12.24
C PRO A 113 -1.71 -19.20 13.22
N VAL A 114 -2.37 -18.05 13.39
CA VAL A 114 -1.89 -16.98 14.30
C VAL A 114 -1.65 -17.48 15.73
N ALA A 115 -2.43 -18.46 16.20
CA ALA A 115 -2.31 -19.05 17.53
C ALA A 115 -0.99 -19.81 17.77
N LEU A 116 -0.28 -20.21 16.70
CA LEU A 116 1.03 -20.88 16.79
C LEU A 116 2.20 -19.89 16.77
N LEU A 117 1.94 -18.61 16.49
CA LEU A 117 2.97 -17.58 16.48
C LEU A 117 3.30 -17.13 17.91
N PRO A 118 4.53 -16.65 18.18
CA PRO A 118 4.87 -16.04 19.47
C PRO A 118 3.91 -14.90 19.84
N GLU A 119 3.70 -14.64 21.14
CA GLU A 119 2.75 -13.63 21.65
C GLU A 119 2.91 -12.25 20.97
N PHE A 120 4.16 -11.84 20.70
CA PHE A 120 4.45 -10.62 19.97
C PHE A 120 3.73 -10.53 18.62
N PHE A 121 3.80 -11.59 17.81
CA PHE A 121 3.15 -11.61 16.50
C PHE A 121 1.63 -11.72 16.60
N GLN A 122 1.11 -12.39 17.63
CA GLN A 122 -0.33 -12.43 17.89
C GLN A 122 -0.89 -11.04 18.20
N MET A 123 -0.16 -10.26 18.99
CA MET A 123 -0.56 -8.90 19.35
C MET A 123 -0.47 -7.92 18.18
N VAL A 124 0.52 -8.09 17.29
CA VAL A 124 0.69 -7.26 16.09
C VAL A 124 -0.28 -7.66 14.96
N HIS A 125 -0.67 -8.92 14.87
CA HIS A 125 -1.53 -9.48 13.83
C HIS A 125 -2.76 -8.63 13.43
N PRO A 126 -3.60 -8.13 14.36
CA PRO A 126 -4.77 -7.30 14.02
C PRO A 126 -4.40 -5.92 13.46
N PHE A 127 -3.15 -5.48 13.60
CA PHE A 127 -2.66 -4.22 13.05
C PHE A 127 -2.02 -4.38 11.66
N LEU A 128 -2.03 -5.59 11.10
CA LEU A 128 -1.42 -5.89 9.81
C LEU A 128 -2.50 -5.96 8.71
N PRO A 129 -2.48 -5.08 7.70
CA PRO A 129 -3.44 -5.14 6.60
C PRO A 129 -3.30 -6.42 5.77
N PHE A 130 -2.12 -7.05 5.77
CA PHE A 130 -1.91 -8.37 5.18
C PHE A 130 -2.80 -9.47 5.77
N SER A 131 -3.12 -9.43 7.07
CA SER A 131 -3.96 -10.44 7.72
C SER A 131 -5.36 -10.46 7.09
N TYR A 132 -6.00 -9.30 7.05
CA TYR A 132 -7.32 -9.12 6.43
C TYR A 132 -7.30 -9.38 4.92
N ALA A 133 -6.21 -9.05 4.23
CA ALA A 133 -6.04 -9.35 2.82
C ALA A 133 -6.02 -10.86 2.55
N ILE A 134 -5.29 -11.63 3.38
CA ILE A 134 -5.20 -13.10 3.33
C ILE A 134 -6.58 -13.71 3.51
N ASP A 135 -7.32 -13.28 4.53
CA ASP A 135 -8.64 -13.81 4.80
C ASP A 135 -9.63 -13.47 3.68
N LEU A 136 -9.60 -12.26 3.11
CA LEU A 136 -10.42 -11.90 1.93
C LEU A 136 -10.18 -12.84 0.75
N MET A 137 -8.93 -13.17 0.44
CA MET A 137 -8.64 -14.09 -0.67
C MET A 137 -8.97 -15.54 -0.33
N ARG A 138 -8.79 -15.96 0.92
CA ARG A 138 -9.22 -17.29 1.36
C ARG A 138 -10.71 -17.47 1.17
N GLU A 139 -11.51 -16.47 1.52
CA GLU A 139 -12.97 -16.46 1.30
C GLU A 139 -13.31 -16.49 -0.20
N ALA A 140 -12.61 -15.75 -1.07
CA ALA A 140 -12.83 -15.82 -2.51
C ALA A 140 -12.46 -17.17 -3.15
N VAL A 141 -11.42 -17.83 -2.62
CA VAL A 141 -10.96 -19.14 -3.13
C VAL A 141 -11.82 -20.29 -2.58
N GLY A 142 -12.11 -20.27 -1.28
CA GLY A 142 -12.77 -21.35 -0.55
C GLY A 142 -14.30 -21.24 -0.43
N GLY A 143 -14.88 -20.09 -0.78
CA GLY A 143 -16.32 -19.82 -0.70
C GLY A 143 -16.64 -18.69 0.27
N ILE A 144 -17.50 -17.76 -0.16
CA ILE A 144 -17.69 -16.47 0.51
C ILE A 144 -18.66 -16.56 1.69
N VAL A 145 -18.18 -16.12 2.85
CA VAL A 145 -18.99 -15.76 4.01
C VAL A 145 -19.10 -14.25 4.09
N ALA A 146 -20.24 -13.70 3.66
CA ALA A 146 -20.46 -12.26 3.52
C ALA A 146 -20.18 -11.45 4.81
N ALA A 147 -20.45 -12.03 5.99
CA ALA A 147 -20.18 -11.37 7.27
C ALA A 147 -18.68 -11.17 7.54
N ARG A 148 -17.83 -12.14 7.14
CA ARG A 148 -16.38 -12.04 7.29
C ARG A 148 -15.79 -11.06 6.28
N VAL A 149 -16.14 -11.23 5.01
CA VAL A 149 -15.74 -10.30 3.94
C VAL A 149 -16.09 -8.86 4.28
N GLY A 150 -17.31 -8.61 4.76
CA GLY A 150 -17.73 -7.26 5.15
C GLY A 150 -16.93 -6.67 6.31
N THR A 151 -16.42 -7.51 7.21
CA THR A 151 -15.58 -7.07 8.34
C THR A 151 -14.16 -6.77 7.86
N ASP A 152 -13.56 -7.67 7.11
CA ASP A 152 -12.19 -7.52 6.60
C ASP A 152 -12.07 -6.34 5.63
N LEU A 153 -13.08 -6.15 4.77
CA LEU A 153 -13.14 -5.01 3.87
C LEU A 153 -13.28 -3.67 4.63
N LYS A 154 -14.02 -3.66 5.75
CA LYS A 154 -14.10 -2.48 6.62
C LYS A 154 -12.74 -2.17 7.26
N PHE A 155 -12.04 -3.18 7.79
CA PHE A 155 -10.70 -2.97 8.36
C PHE A 155 -9.71 -2.44 7.31
N LEU A 156 -9.69 -3.04 6.12
CA LEU A 156 -8.86 -2.57 5.01
C LEU A 156 -9.20 -1.12 4.60
N ALA A 157 -10.48 -0.76 4.56
CA ALA A 157 -10.91 0.61 4.28
C ALA A 157 -10.48 1.59 5.38
N VAL A 158 -10.57 1.20 6.65
CA VAL A 158 -10.09 2.00 7.79
C VAL A 158 -8.57 2.20 7.71
N PHE A 159 -7.79 1.17 7.38
CA PHE A 159 -6.36 1.32 7.14
C PHE A 159 -6.09 2.31 6.00
N ALA A 160 -6.75 2.16 4.85
CA ALA A 160 -6.58 3.08 3.73
C ALA A 160 -6.89 4.53 4.14
N ALA A 161 -8.02 4.74 4.83
CA ALA A 161 -8.45 6.06 5.29
C ALA A 161 -7.48 6.67 6.31
N MET A 162 -6.96 5.86 7.24
CA MET A 162 -5.97 6.30 8.23
C MET A 162 -4.68 6.73 7.55
N ILE A 163 -4.14 5.90 6.66
CA ILE A 163 -2.92 6.22 5.92
C ILE A 163 -3.11 7.44 5.01
N LEU A 164 -4.24 7.55 4.30
CA LEU A 164 -4.53 8.73 3.48
C LEU A 164 -4.62 9.99 4.32
N SER A 165 -5.24 9.90 5.50
CA SER A 165 -5.30 11.02 6.44
C SER A 165 -3.90 11.43 6.88
N VAL A 166 -3.06 10.47 7.28
CA VAL A 166 -1.65 10.72 7.63
C VAL A 166 -0.90 11.34 6.46
N GLY A 167 -1.05 10.81 5.24
CA GLY A 167 -0.41 11.33 4.03
C GLY A 167 -0.84 12.77 3.69
N ALA A 168 -2.13 13.07 3.81
CA ALA A 168 -2.68 14.40 3.60
C ALA A 168 -2.23 15.40 4.67
N PHE A 169 -2.23 15.00 5.95
CA PHE A 169 -1.84 15.86 7.07
C PHE A 169 -0.32 16.07 7.17
N LEU A 170 0.53 15.07 6.87
CA LEU A 170 1.99 15.19 6.97
C LEU A 170 2.62 15.90 5.76
N LYS A 171 2.04 15.81 4.56
CA LYS A 171 2.56 16.57 3.41
C LYS A 171 2.42 18.08 3.54
N GLY A 172 1.40 18.56 4.25
CA GLY A 172 1.21 19.99 4.53
C GLY A 172 2.42 20.66 5.24
N PRO A 173 2.90 20.15 6.38
CA PRO A 173 4.06 20.68 7.08
C PRO A 173 5.40 20.33 6.42
N LEU A 174 5.55 19.15 5.81
CA LEU A 174 6.82 18.75 5.18
C LEU A 174 7.15 19.60 3.94
N GLN A 175 6.17 19.96 3.10
CA GLN A 175 6.42 20.85 1.97
C GLN A 175 6.77 22.28 2.41
N LYS A 176 6.27 22.73 3.57
CA LYS A 176 6.69 24.01 4.17
C LYS A 176 8.15 23.96 4.63
N GLY A 177 8.60 22.84 5.23
CA GLY A 177 9.99 22.64 5.65
C GLY A 177 10.98 22.59 4.48
N THR A 178 10.68 21.81 3.44
CA THR A 178 11.54 21.68 2.25
C THR A 178 11.63 22.98 1.44
N ASN A 179 10.51 23.72 1.30
CA ASN A 179 10.54 25.01 0.62
C ASN A 179 11.33 26.07 1.40
N GLN A 180 11.30 26.04 2.74
CA GLN A 180 12.11 26.95 3.56
C GLN A 180 13.61 26.62 3.48
N LEU A 181 13.98 25.33 3.45
CA LEU A 181 15.39 24.91 3.29
C LEU A 181 15.92 25.21 1.88
N MET A 182 15.13 25.00 0.83
CA MET A 182 15.50 25.38 -0.54
C MET A 182 15.63 26.90 -0.69
N LYS A 183 14.72 27.70 -0.08
CA LYS A 183 14.86 29.17 -0.06
C LYS A 183 16.13 29.60 0.67
N LYS A 184 16.38 29.03 1.84
CA LYS A 184 17.55 29.37 2.67
C LYS A 184 18.86 28.94 2.00
N SER A 185 18.88 27.80 1.31
CA SER A 185 20.05 27.31 0.57
C SER A 185 20.34 28.12 -0.70
N ARG A 186 19.29 28.66 -1.36
CA ARG A 186 19.42 29.53 -2.53
C ARG A 186 19.83 30.95 -2.15
N GLU A 187 19.44 31.42 -0.97
CA GLU A 187 19.91 32.68 -0.37
C GLU A 187 21.36 32.59 0.15
N SER A 188 21.82 31.41 0.58
CA SER A 188 23.18 31.21 1.12
C SER A 188 24.25 30.87 0.09
N GLY A 189 23.96 30.94 -1.22
CA GLY A 189 24.99 30.85 -2.28
C GLY A 189 25.81 29.56 -2.32
N LEU A 190 25.30 28.46 -1.76
CA LEU A 190 26.03 27.20 -1.60
C LEU A 190 25.97 26.26 -2.82
N PHE A 191 25.21 26.66 -3.85
CA PHE A 191 25.18 25.99 -5.14
C PHE A 191 25.48 27.03 -6.23
N LEU A 192 26.78 27.28 -6.41
CA LEU A 192 27.38 27.73 -7.65
C LEU A 192 27.83 26.49 -8.43
#